data_AF-A0A1Z5HT18-F1
#
_entry.id   AF-A0A1Z5HT18-F1
#
_cell.length_a   1.000
_cell.length_b   1.000
_cell.length_c   1.000
_cell.angle_alpha   90.00
_cell.angle_beta   90.00
_cell.angle_gamma   90.00
#
_symmetry.space_group_name_H-M   'P 1'
#
loop_
_entity.id
_entity.type
_entity.pdbx_description
1 polymer ?
#
loop_
_entity_poly.entity_id
_entity_poly.type
_entity_poly.pdbx_seq_one_letter_code
_entity_poly.pdbx_strand_id
1 'polypeptide(L)' 'MATSFEEAEKVISAWIKYYNEERMHSRLGYRSPKAYHQEFCLRKNAA' A
#
# COMPACT_ATOMS: atom_id res chain seq x y z
N MET A 1 -22.04 7.36 3.34
CA MET A 1 -21.01 8.42 3.37
C MET A 1 -20.54 8.56 4.80
N ALA A 2 -19.25 8.83 5.05
CA ALA A 2 -18.78 9.15 6.39
C ALA A 2 -19.49 10.41 6.90
N THR A 3 -20.01 10.38 8.11
CA THR A 3 -20.84 11.43 8.71
C THR A 3 -20.07 12.28 9.71
N SER A 4 -18.80 11.95 9.97
CA SER A 4 -17.85 12.74 10.78
C SER A 4 -16.42 12.64 10.25
N PHE A 5 -15.54 13.54 10.70
CA PHE A 5 -14.11 13.46 10.41
C PHE A 5 -13.46 12.19 10.94
N GLU A 6 -13.86 11.72 12.13
CA GLU A 6 -13.35 10.49 12.71
C GLU A 6 -13.70 9.27 11.85
N GLU A 7 -14.92 9.21 11.32
CA GLU A 7 -15.33 8.16 10.40
C GLU A 7 -14.58 8.24 9.06
N ALA A 8 -14.38 9.46 8.55
CA ALA A 8 -13.61 9.68 7.33
C ALA A 8 -12.15 9.21 7.52
N GLU A 9 -11.53 9.54 8.64
CA GLU A 9 -10.17 9.12 8.99
C GLU A 9 -10.05 7.59 9.04
N LYS A 10 -11.01 6.90 9.68
CA LYS A 10 -11.02 5.43 9.73
C LYS A 10 -11.11 4.82 8.33
N VAL A 11 -12.02 5.32 7.49
CA VAL A 11 -12.22 4.81 6.12
C VAL A 11 -10.97 5.05 5.27
N ILE A 12 -10.41 6.26 5.32
CA ILE A 12 -9.22 6.63 4.55
C ILE A 12 -8.02 5.80 5.02
N SER A 13 -7.82 5.64 6.33
CA SER A 13 -6.73 4.85 6.88
C SER A 13 -6.83 3.38 6.49
N ALA A 14 -8.03 2.81 6.55
CA ALA A 14 -8.28 1.44 6.09
C ALA A 14 -7.97 1.29 4.60
N TRP A 15 -8.39 2.26 3.78
CA TRP A 15 -8.10 2.25 2.34
C TRP A 15 -6.60 2.36 2.04
N ILE A 16 -5.88 3.26 2.71
CA ILE A 16 -4.43 3.42 2.55
C ILE A 16 -3.71 2.12 2.91
N LYS A 17 -4.12 1.48 4.01
CA LYS A 17 -3.56 0.19 4.43
C LYS A 17 -3.76 -0.87 3.35
N TYR A 18 -5.00 -1.08 2.90
CA TYR A 18 -5.30 -2.01 1.81
C TYR A 18 -4.49 -1.70 0.54
N TYR A 19 -4.43 -0.43 0.15
CA TYR A 19 -3.70 -0.01 -1.05
C TYR A 19 -2.21 -0.37 -0.97
N ASN A 20 -1.58 -0.12 0.18
CA ASN A 20 -0.15 -0.34 0.35
C ASN A 20 0.21 -1.81 0.58
N GLU A 21 -0.63 -2.55 1.29
CA GLU A 21 -0.30 -3.90 1.74
C GLU A 21 -0.84 -4.99 0.80
N GLU A 22 -2.02 -4.79 0.21
CA GLU A 22 -2.79 -5.86 -0.43
C GLU A 22 -3.06 -5.60 -1.93
N ARG A 23 -3.30 -4.35 -2.33
CA ARG A 23 -3.70 -4.04 -3.71
C ARG A 23 -2.59 -4.39 -4.71
N MET A 24 -2.87 -5.36 -5.57
CA MET A 24 -1.96 -5.73 -6.65
C MET A 24 -1.94 -4.70 -7.77
N HIS A 25 -0.75 -4.36 -8.24
CA HIS A 25 -0.56 -3.41 -9.33
C HIS A 25 0.16 -4.09 -10.51
N SER A 26 -0.46 -4.11 -11.70
CA SER A 26 0.12 -4.72 -12.91
C SER A 26 1.49 -4.11 -13.26
N ARG A 27 1.61 -2.78 -13.18
CA ARG A 27 2.88 -2.04 -13.33
C ARG A 27 3.99 -2.46 -12.35
N LEU A 28 3.64 -3.04 -11.20
CA LEU A 28 4.60 -3.55 -10.20
C LEU A 28 4.84 -5.06 -10.34
N GLY A 29 4.43 -5.66 -11.46
CA GLY A 29 4.52 -7.10 -11.69
C GLY A 29 3.50 -7.88 -10.87
N TYR A 30 2.29 -7.34 -10.69
CA TYR A 30 1.24 -7.92 -9.84
C TYR A 30 1.68 -8.11 -8.39
N ARG A 31 2.32 -7.10 -7.83
CA ARG A 31 2.70 -7.01 -6.41
C ARG A 31 2.03 -5.83 -5.75
N SER A 32 1.90 -5.89 -4.43
CA SER A 32 1.54 -4.72 -3.63
C SER A 32 2.70 -3.72 -3.54
N PRO A 33 2.42 -2.43 -3.29
CA PRO A 33 3.47 -1.42 -3.10
C PRO A 33 4.50 -1.81 -2.03
N LYS A 34 4.06 -2.39 -0.90
CA LYS A 34 4.93 -2.88 0.16
C LYS A 34 5.90 -3.95 -0.33
N ALA A 35 5.38 -4.98 -1.01
CA ALA A 35 6.21 -6.07 -1.53
C ALA A 35 7.24 -5.57 -2.57
N TYR A 36 6.81 -4.68 -3.47
CA TYR A 36 7.71 -4.06 -4.45
C TYR A 36 8.83 -3.26 -3.78
N HIS A 37 8.50 -2.45 -2.77
CA HIS A 37 9.49 -1.66 -2.04
C HIS A 37 10.51 -2.53 -1.29
N GLN A 38 10.05 -3.61 -0.64
CA GLN A 38 10.93 -4.55 0.05
C GLN A 38 11.95 -5.18 -0.91
N GLU A 39 11.48 -5.66 -2.07
CA GLU A 39 12.36 -6.22 -3.09
C GLU A 39 13.36 -5.20 -3.62
N PHE A 40 12.92 -3.96 -3.87
CA PHE A 40 13.80 -2.87 -4.30
C PHE A 40 14.92 -2.61 -3.29
N CYS A 41 14.60 -2.52 -2.00
CA CYS A 41 15.57 -2.31 -0.93
C CYS A 41 16.57 -3.47 -0.84
N LEU A 42 16.11 -4.72 -0.95
CA LEU A 42 16.99 -5.89 -0.94
C LEU A 42 17.98 -5.86 -2.11
N ARG A 43 17.52 -5.53 -3.32
CA ARG A 43 18.39 -5.40 -4.51
C ARG A 43 19.41 -4.28 -4.34
N LYS A 44 18.99 -3.13 -3.81
CA LYS A 44 19.89 -2.00 -3.55
C LYS A 44 21.00 -2.35 -2.54
N ASN A 45 20.69 -3.16 -1.52
CA ASN A 45 21.67 -3.54 -0.50
C ASN A 45 22.63 -4.65 -0.95
N ALA A 46 22.34 -5.32 -2.07
CA ALA A 46 23.16 -6.40 -2.62
C ALA A 46 24.12 -5.94 -3.73
N ALA A 47 24.06 -4.66 -4.12
CA ALA A 47 24.90 -4.02 -5.14
C ALA A 47 25.89 -3.06 -4.49
#